data_AF-A0A920IRS5-F1
#
_entry.id   AF-A0A920IRS5-F1
#
_cell.length_a   1.000
_cell.length_b   1.000
_cell.length_c   1.000
_cell.angle_alpha   90.00
_cell.angle_beta   90.00
_cell.angle_gamma   90.00
#
_symmetry.space_group_name_H-M   'P 1'
#
loop_
_entity.id
_entity.type
_entity.pdbx_description
1 polymer ?
#
loop_
_entity_poly.entity_id
_entity_poly.type
_entity_poly.pdbx_seq_one_letter_code
_entity_poly.pdbx_strand_id
1 'polypeptide(L)' 'MNGQLVFKNAVVRFSEVIMEGLNHNDLKPDQIDMLIPHQANLRISQFVQKSLVYQMIKFIIIFKNMVTPLLDQFLSH' A
#
# COMPACT_ATOMS: atom_id res chain seq x y z
N MET A 1 -15.25 -17.12 -4.10
CA MET A 1 -15.02 -16.02 -3.15
C MET A 1 -15.84 -14.80 -3.56
N ASN A 2 -16.51 -14.13 -2.61
CA ASN A 2 -17.25 -12.90 -2.91
C ASN A 2 -16.27 -11.70 -2.98
N GLY A 3 -15.76 -11.42 -4.20
CA GLY A 3 -14.71 -10.42 -4.42
C GLY A 3 -15.08 -8.99 -3.99
N GLN A 4 -16.37 -8.64 -4.00
CA GLN A 4 -16.82 -7.30 -3.56
C GLN A 4 -16.74 -7.13 -2.04
N LEU A 5 -17.08 -8.18 -1.29
CA LEU A 5 -16.93 -8.19 0.17
C LEU A 5 -15.45 -8.14 0.56
N VAL A 6 -14.61 -8.93 -0.11
CA VAL A 6 -13.15 -8.92 0.11
C VAL A 6 -12.56 -7.54 -0.18
N PHE A 7 -12.99 -6.89 -1.26
CA PHE A 7 -12.55 -5.54 -1.61
C PHE A 7 -12.92 -4.51 -0.53
N LYS A 8 -14.19 -4.47 -0.11
CA LYS A 8 -14.66 -3.53 0.92
C LYS A 8 -13.92 -3.72 2.24
N ASN A 9 -13.78 -4.96 2.69
CA ASN A 9 -13.08 -5.27 3.93
C ASN A 9 -11.60 -4.90 3.84
N ALA A 10 -10.94 -5.18 2.71
CA ALA A 10 -9.54 -4.86 2.52
C ALA A 10 -9.27 -3.36 2.59
N VAL A 11 -10.11 -2.52 1.94
CA VAL A 11 -9.98 -1.06 1.97
C VAL A 11 -10.10 -0.49 3.38
N VAL A 12 -11.11 -0.94 4.14
CA VAL A 12 -11.35 -0.48 5.52
C VAL A 12 -10.16 -0.85 6.40
N ARG A 13 -9.76 -2.13 6.38
CA ARG A 13 -8.66 -2.64 7.20
C ARG A 13 -7.33 -1.99 6.87
N PHE A 14 -7.09 -1.67 5.59
CA PHE A 14 -5.87 -0.98 5.18
C PHE A 14 -5.74 0.39 5.85
N SER A 15 -6.84 1.14 5.88
CA SER A 15 -6.87 2.48 6.47
C SER A 15 -6.71 2.39 7.99
N GLU A 16 -7.36 1.41 8.64
CA GLU A 16 -7.23 1.16 10.08
C GLU A 16 -5.78 0.86 10.49
N VAL A 17 -5.11 -0.06 9.80
CA VAL A 17 -3.72 -0.47 10.13
C VAL A 17 -2.73 0.67 9.90
N ILE A 18 -2.92 1.49 8.86
CA ILE A 18 -2.08 2.68 8.65
C ILE A 18 -2.23 3.64 9.82
N MET A 19 -3.46 3.97 10.21
CA MET A 19 -3.71 4.89 11.32
C MET A 19 -3.24 4.33 12.66
N GLU A 20 -3.38 3.03 12.90
CA GLU A 20 -2.84 2.35 14.07
C GLU A 20 -1.32 2.46 14.14
N GLY A 21 -0.62 2.18 13.03
CA GLY A 21 0.83 2.33 12.96
C GLY A 21 1.29 3.77 13.19
N LEU A 22 0.56 4.76 12.67
CA LEU A 22 0.86 6.17 12.91
C LEU A 22 0.65 6.58 14.35
N ASN A 23 -0.51 6.24 14.93
CA ASN A 23 -0.83 6.53 16.32
C ASN A 23 0.17 5.87 17.27
N HIS A 24 0.63 4.65 16.98
CA HIS A 24 1.64 3.96 17.76
C HIS A 24 3.00 4.68 17.77
N ASN A 25 3.30 5.44 16.72
CA ASN A 25 4.57 6.16 16.57
C ASN A 25 4.41 7.67 16.82
N ASP A 26 3.27 8.13 17.32
CA ASP A 26 2.93 9.55 17.48
C ASP A 26 3.13 10.39 16.19
N LEU A 27 2.96 9.75 15.03
CA LEU A 27 3.11 10.37 13.73
C LEU A 27 1.75 10.78 13.18
N LYS A 28 1.74 11.89 12.44
CA LYS A 28 0.60 12.31 11.65
C LYS A 28 0.73 11.82 10.21
N PRO A 29 -0.38 11.60 9.49
CA PRO A 29 -0.33 11.10 8.11
C PRO A 29 0.42 12.02 7.12
N ASP A 30 0.42 13.33 7.36
CA ASP A 30 1.16 14.33 6.57
C ASP A 30 2.68 14.25 6.75
N GLN A 31 3.15 13.50 7.74
CA GLN A 31 4.57 13.19 7.97
C GLN A 31 5.02 11.93 7.23
N ILE A 32 4.14 11.27 6.48
CA ILE A 32 4.50 10.13 5.63
C ILE A 32 4.87 10.63 4.24
N ASP A 33 6.14 10.59 3.90
CA ASP A 33 6.58 10.90 2.53
C ASP A 33 6.20 9.79 1.54
N MET A 34 6.24 8.54 2.00
CA MET A 34 6.12 7.36 1.15
C MET A 34 5.41 6.21 1.86
N LEU A 35 4.44 5.62 1.17
CA LEU A 35 3.78 4.39 1.61
C LEU A 35 4.08 3.28 0.61
N ILE A 36 4.63 2.15 1.10
CA ILE A 36 4.97 0.97 0.31
C ILE A 36 4.11 -0.21 0.80
N PRO A 37 2.89 -0.39 0.27
CA PRO A 37 2.03 -1.47 0.72
C PRO A 37 2.32 -2.76 -0.03
N HIS A 38 2.11 -3.90 0.64
CA HIS A 38 2.07 -5.19 -0.06
C HIS A 38 0.97 -5.17 -1.13
N GLN A 39 1.36 -5.39 -2.39
CA GLN A 39 0.45 -5.31 -3.53
C GLN A 39 -0.19 -6.66 -3.83
N ALA A 40 -1.43 -6.85 -3.34
CA ALA A 40 -2.27 -7.99 -3.73
C ALA A 40 -3.23 -7.64 -4.90
N ASN A 41 -3.65 -6.37 -5.04
CA ASN A 41 -4.55 -5.92 -6.09
C ASN A 41 -4.46 -4.39 -6.30
N LEU A 42 -4.13 -3.96 -7.52
CA LEU A 42 -3.96 -2.55 -7.89
C LEU A 42 -5.21 -1.69 -7.59
N ARG A 43 -6.42 -2.23 -7.75
CA ARG A 43 -7.67 -1.49 -7.49
C ARG A 43 -7.82 -1.14 -6.01
N ILE A 44 -7.35 -2.00 -5.11
CA ILE A 44 -7.40 -1.74 -3.67
C ILE A 44 -6.45 -0.60 -3.35
N SER A 45 -5.22 -0.63 -3.85
CA SER A 45 -4.24 0.43 -3.60
C SER A 45 -4.64 1.77 -4.19
N GLN A 46 -5.21 1.80 -5.40
CA GLN A 46 -5.75 3.04 -5.98
C GLN A 46 -6.92 3.60 -5.16
N PHE A 47 -7.77 2.74 -4.60
CA PHE A 47 -8.89 3.19 -3.77
C PHE A 47 -8.40 3.73 -2.43
N VAL A 48 -7.47 3.03 -1.77
CA VAL A 48 -6.86 3.45 -0.50
C VAL A 48 -6.11 4.78 -0.68
N GLN A 49 -5.38 4.95 -1.79
CA GLN A 49 -4.71 6.21 -2.12
C GLN A 49 -5.70 7.37 -2.25
N LYS A 50 -6.90 7.14 -2.82
CA LYS A 50 -7.94 8.17 -2.96
C LYS A 50 -8.71 8.42 -1.66
N SER A 51 -8.89 7.39 -0.83
CA SER A 51 -9.62 7.50 0.43
C SER A 51 -8.79 8.11 1.55
N LEU A 52 -7.48 7.93 1.51
CA LEU A 52 -6.56 8.70 2.34
C LEU A 52 -6.60 10.15 1.85
N VAL A 53 -7.10 11.04 2.71
CA VAL A 53 -7.30 12.47 2.43
C VAL A 53 -5.98 13.17 2.03
N TYR A 54 -4.85 12.55 2.35
CA TYR A 54 -3.49 13.05 2.10
C TYR A 54 -3.00 12.67 0.70
N GLN A 55 -3.47 13.40 -0.31
CA GLN A 55 -3.07 13.23 -1.72
C GLN A 55 -1.56 13.44 -1.98
N MET A 56 -0.81 13.98 -1.01
CA MET A 56 0.63 14.21 -1.13
C MET A 56 1.51 13.01 -0.77
N ILE A 57 0.97 11.95 -0.15
CA ILE A 57 1.75 10.75 0.17
C ILE A 57 2.10 10.03 -1.14
N LYS A 58 3.41 9.86 -1.42
CA LYS A 58 3.85 9.09 -2.58
C LYS A 58 3.57 7.61 -2.33
N PHE A 59 2.55 7.09 -2.99
CA PHE A 59 2.20 5.67 -2.94
C PHE A 59 3.12 4.92 -3.92
N ILE A 60 4.10 4.19 -3.40
CA ILE A 60 4.94 3.32 -4.24
C ILE A 60 4.29 1.94 -4.29
N ILE A 61 3.75 1.64 -5.47
CA ILE A 61 3.20 0.33 -5.83
C ILE A 61 4.35 -0.48 -6.42
N ILE A 62 4.98 -1.34 -5.60
CA ILE A 62 5.96 -2.29 -6.11
C ILE A 62 5.19 -3.39 -6.84
N PHE A 63 5.30 -3.42 -8.16
CA PHE A 63 4.73 -4.49 -8.99
C PHE A 63 5.35 -5.83 -8.59
N LYS A 64 4.52 -6.75 -8.07
CA LYS A 64 4.91 -8.13 -7.72
C LYS A 64 5.42 -8.96 -8.91
N ASN A 65 5.42 -8.42 -10.13
CA ASN A 65 5.94 -9.06 -11.35
C ASN A 65 7.24 -8.43 -11.89
N MET A 66 7.89 -7.50 -11.19
CA MET A 66 9.21 -6.96 -11.58
C MET A 66 10.38 -7.41 -10.68
N VAL A 67 10.17 -8.38 -9.79
CA VAL A 67 11.25 -8.87 -8.92
C VAL A 67 11.86 -10.18 -9.41
N THR A 68 11.22 -10.94 -10.31
CA THR A 68 11.82 -12.21 -10.74
C THR A 68 12.94 -12.08 -11.77
N PRO A 69 12.91 -11.25 -12.83
CA PRO A 69 14.04 -11.21 -13.77
C PRO A 69 15.13 -10.19 -13.38
N LEU A 70 14.74 -9.04 -12.82
CA LEU A 70 15.68 -7.93 -12.55
C LEU A 70 16.51 -8.14 -11.28
N LEU A 71 15.96 -8.79 -10.25
CA LEU A 71 16.73 -9.11 -9.04
C LEU A 71 17.68 -10.30 -9.29
N ASP A 72 17.26 -11.28 -10.11
CA ASP A 72 18.12 -12.39 -10.53
C ASP A 72 19.27 -11.90 -11.42
N GLN A 73 19.06 -10.89 -12.29
CA GLN A 73 20.14 -10.26 -13.05
C GLN A 73 21.10 -9.41 -12.20
N PHE A 74 20.65 -8.85 -11.07
CA PHE A 74 21.49 -8.06 -10.18
C PHE A 74 22.29 -8.89 -9.16
N LEU A 75 21.89 -10.14 -8.92
CA LEU A 75 22.54 -11.06 -7.96
C LEU A 75 23.40 -12.14 -8.63
N SER A 76 23.44 -12.19 -9.97
CA SER A 76 24.27 -13.12 -10.75
C SER A 76 25.58 -12.52 -11.29
N HIS A 77 25.96 -11.33 -10.81
CA HIS A 77 27.30 -10.76 -10.96
C HIS A 77 27.82 -10.20 -9.63
#